data_AF-A0AA37CHN3-F1
#
_entry.id   AF-A0AA37CHN3-F1
#
_cell.length_a   1.000
_cell.length_b   1.000
_cell.length_c   1.000
_cell.angle_alpha   90.00
_cell.angle_beta   90.00
_cell.angle_gamma   90.00
#
_symmetry.space_group_name_H-M   'P 1'
#
loop_
_entity.id
_entity.type
_entity.pdbx_description
1 polymer ?
#
loop_
_entity_poly.entity_id
_entity_poly.type
_entity_poly.pdbx_seq_one_letter_code
_entity_poly.pdbx_strand_id
1 'polypeptide(L)'
;MEWGLRIPTTMSMTTIRRDKNFGRLIKTLGNSLIGEGIEITEAIRTKRIKEHISQHGKTASNSAIHAGKSAKNLFQRLSLEIKSDPSKHIPKLVAGTLGFLGASGGFDGDGGVPDLDFLGGIGAHRSIFTHSIIAGIVIETVLISFSDLTKTVYKNLPEQHDQLWDRLINGNEELLIALSQGISAGIAYHLGVDATIDGDGLYRDLPAPIPQEAHQIIISTNAAAEGANCIQSTDKSRKNAQHLFPTFKEATAFAKQHPGSKISRAKSEPGFIVEWSNL
;
A
#
# COMPACT_ATOMS: atom_id res chain seq x y z
N MET A 1 12.54 1.78 -27.59
CA MET A 1 12.04 0.40 -27.35
C MET A 1 12.48 -0.18 -26.00
N GLU A 2 13.55 0.32 -25.37
CA GLU A 2 14.11 -0.22 -24.11
C GLU A 2 13.21 -0.08 -22.86
N TRP A 3 12.29 0.90 -22.81
CA TRP A 3 11.39 1.09 -21.66
C TRP A 3 10.52 -0.15 -21.38
N GLY A 4 9.92 -0.73 -22.42
CA GLY A 4 9.04 -1.90 -22.27
C GLY A 4 9.76 -3.12 -21.69
N LEU A 5 11.06 -3.27 -21.97
CA LEU A 5 11.88 -4.35 -21.44
C LEU A 5 12.14 -4.24 -19.93
N ARG A 6 11.90 -3.07 -19.32
CA ARG A 6 12.03 -2.88 -17.87
C ARG A 6 10.78 -3.27 -17.09
N ILE A 7 9.63 -3.41 -17.74
CA ILE A 7 8.35 -3.76 -17.09
C ILE A 7 8.43 -5.12 -16.36
N PRO A 8 8.95 -6.22 -16.95
CA PRO A 8 9.05 -7.50 -16.25
C PRO A 8 9.94 -7.42 -15.01
N THR A 9 11.03 -6.65 -15.08
CA THR A 9 11.93 -6.40 -13.94
C THR A 9 11.22 -5.62 -12.84
N THR A 10 10.49 -4.56 -13.19
CA THR A 10 9.65 -3.80 -12.25
C THR A 10 8.62 -4.69 -11.58
N MET A 11 7.89 -5.49 -12.35
CA MET A 11 6.89 -6.42 -11.82
C MET A 11 7.53 -7.44 -10.86
N SER A 12 8.70 -7.97 -11.21
CA SER A 12 9.45 -8.89 -10.36
C SER A 12 9.88 -8.24 -9.05
N MET A 13 10.38 -7.01 -9.09
CA MET A 13 10.75 -6.26 -7.88
C MET A 13 9.54 -5.97 -6.98
N THR A 14 8.42 -5.55 -7.57
CA THR A 14 7.16 -5.31 -6.85
C THR A 14 6.63 -6.59 -6.20
N THR A 15 6.66 -7.70 -6.94
CA THR A 15 6.27 -9.04 -6.47
C THR A 15 7.13 -9.45 -5.28
N ILE A 16 8.46 -9.46 -5.42
CA ILE A 16 9.38 -9.83 -4.34
C ILE A 16 9.17 -8.96 -3.09
N ARG A 17 8.91 -7.66 -3.27
CA ARG A 17 8.69 -6.72 -2.17
C ARG A 17 7.39 -7.04 -1.42
N ARG A 18 6.29 -7.31 -2.16
CA ARG A 18 4.99 -7.66 -1.60
C ARG A 18 5.00 -9.07 -0.99
N ASP A 19 5.66 -10.04 -1.61
CA ASP A 19 5.86 -11.38 -1.08
C ASP A 19 6.65 -11.39 0.22
N LYS A 20 7.71 -10.58 0.34
CA LYS A 20 8.43 -10.41 1.62
C LYS A 20 7.54 -9.86 2.72
N ASN A 21 6.62 -8.95 2.38
CA ASN A 21 5.67 -8.39 3.33
C ASN A 21 4.58 -9.41 3.71
N PHE A 22 4.07 -10.15 2.73
CA PHE A 22 3.12 -11.24 2.90
C PHE A 22 3.72 -12.38 3.74
N GLY A 23 4.94 -12.81 3.43
CA GLY A 23 5.67 -13.84 4.18
C GLY A 23 5.99 -13.41 5.61
N ARG A 24 6.32 -12.12 5.84
CA ARG A 24 6.45 -11.57 7.21
C ARG A 24 5.11 -11.60 7.95
N LEU A 25 4.03 -11.22 7.29
CA LEU A 25 2.68 -11.28 7.86
C LEU A 25 2.31 -12.73 8.20
N ILE A 26 2.49 -13.68 7.28
CA ILE A 26 2.29 -15.11 7.52
C ILE A 26 3.18 -15.60 8.65
N LYS A 27 4.44 -15.16 8.75
CA LYS A 27 5.31 -15.55 9.85
C LYS A 27 4.88 -14.95 11.19
N THR A 28 4.38 -13.72 11.22
CA THR A 28 3.84 -13.10 12.43
C THR A 28 2.56 -13.78 12.88
N LEU A 29 1.63 -14.02 11.94
CA LEU A 29 0.42 -14.82 12.18
C LEU A 29 0.80 -16.26 12.58
N GLY A 30 1.77 -16.85 11.89
CA GLY A 30 2.31 -18.20 12.11
C GLY A 30 2.99 -18.39 13.45
N ASN A 31 3.74 -17.41 13.92
CA ASN A 31 4.35 -17.43 15.25
C ASN A 31 3.30 -17.25 16.36
N SER A 32 2.20 -16.56 16.08
CA SER A 32 0.99 -16.60 16.93
C SER A 32 0.29 -17.98 16.85
N LEU A 33 0.27 -18.61 15.67
CA LEU A 33 -0.33 -19.93 15.42
C LEU A 33 0.47 -21.11 16.02
N ILE A 34 1.79 -21.02 16.17
CA ILE A 34 2.62 -22.10 16.76
C ILE A 34 2.33 -22.27 18.27
N GLY A 35 1.82 -21.22 18.95
CA GLY A 35 1.23 -21.35 20.29
C GLY A 35 -0.18 -21.97 20.28
N GLU A 36 -0.94 -21.79 19.19
CA GLU A 36 -2.34 -22.24 19.01
C GLU A 36 -2.48 -23.60 18.28
N GLY A 37 -1.40 -24.24 17.84
CA GLY A 37 -1.46 -25.54 17.15
C GLY A 37 -2.08 -26.66 18.00
N ILE A 38 -1.97 -26.53 19.33
CA ILE A 38 -2.68 -27.39 20.29
C ILE A 38 -4.18 -27.07 20.26
N GLU A 39 -4.56 -25.80 20.15
CA GLU A 39 -5.95 -25.33 20.14
C GLU A 39 -6.70 -25.58 18.82
N ILE A 40 -6.05 -25.57 17.65
CA ILE A 40 -6.70 -25.94 16.37
C ILE A 40 -7.08 -27.42 16.36
N THR A 41 -6.17 -28.28 16.83
CA THR A 41 -6.40 -29.72 16.93
C THR A 41 -7.51 -30.00 17.95
N GLU A 42 -7.57 -29.22 19.02
CA GLU A 42 -8.61 -29.28 20.04
C GLU A 42 -9.94 -28.66 19.58
N ALA A 43 -9.94 -27.62 18.74
CA ALA A 43 -11.12 -27.01 18.14
C ALA A 43 -11.77 -27.91 17.08
N ILE A 44 -10.96 -28.62 16.29
CA ILE A 44 -11.41 -29.70 15.39
C ILE A 44 -12.04 -30.82 16.23
N ARG A 45 -11.38 -31.21 17.32
CA ARG A 45 -11.87 -32.27 18.22
C ARG A 45 -13.12 -31.90 19.00
N THR A 46 -13.33 -30.61 19.30
CA THR A 46 -14.47 -30.08 20.08
C THR A 46 -15.57 -29.45 19.22
N LYS A 47 -15.46 -29.49 17.88
CA LYS A 47 -16.39 -28.86 16.91
C LYS A 47 -16.53 -27.34 17.06
N ARG A 48 -15.50 -26.66 17.59
CA ARG A 48 -15.45 -25.20 17.81
C ARG A 48 -14.76 -24.42 16.69
N ILE A 49 -14.59 -25.04 15.52
CA ILE A 49 -13.96 -24.45 14.34
C ILE A 49 -14.56 -23.08 13.96
N LYS A 50 -15.88 -22.90 14.13
CA LYS A 50 -16.56 -21.62 13.89
C LYS A 50 -16.09 -20.49 14.82
N GLU A 51 -15.79 -20.80 16.08
CA GLU A 51 -15.33 -19.81 17.06
C GLU A 51 -13.88 -19.40 16.80
N HIS A 52 -13.05 -20.35 16.35
CA HIS A 52 -11.66 -20.09 15.96
C HIS A 52 -11.58 -19.26 14.67
N ILE A 53 -12.45 -19.53 13.69
CA ILE A 53 -12.58 -18.75 12.46
C ILE A 53 -13.17 -17.35 12.74
N SER A 54 -14.12 -17.23 13.67
CA SER A 54 -14.63 -15.94 14.16
C SER A 54 -13.51 -15.09 14.78
N GLN A 55 -12.57 -15.73 15.48
CA GLN A 55 -11.38 -15.07 16.02
C GLN A 55 -10.44 -14.56 14.90
N HIS A 56 -10.29 -15.29 13.79
CA HIS A 56 -9.51 -14.85 12.63
C HIS A 56 -10.21 -13.79 11.79
N GLY A 57 -11.54 -13.85 11.67
CA GLY A 57 -12.36 -12.76 11.14
C GLY A 57 -12.21 -11.48 11.96
N LYS A 58 -12.03 -11.58 13.30
CA LYS A 58 -11.63 -10.43 14.13
C LYS A 58 -10.22 -9.93 13.82
N THR A 59 -9.24 -10.80 13.52
CA THR A 59 -7.90 -10.36 13.10
C THR A 59 -7.92 -9.66 11.75
N ALA A 60 -8.69 -10.18 10.79
CA ALA A 60 -8.93 -9.56 9.49
C ALA A 60 -9.65 -8.22 9.60
N SER A 61 -10.73 -8.17 10.39
CA SER A 61 -11.46 -6.96 10.73
C SER A 61 -10.55 -5.97 11.45
N ASN A 62 -9.72 -6.42 12.40
CA ASN A 62 -8.73 -5.58 13.05
C ASN A 62 -7.71 -5.05 12.03
N SER A 63 -7.27 -5.85 11.06
CA SER A 63 -6.39 -5.42 9.97
C SER A 63 -7.06 -4.41 9.03
N ALA A 64 -8.33 -4.59 8.68
CA ALA A 64 -9.12 -3.62 7.90
C ALA A 64 -9.35 -2.33 8.70
N ILE A 65 -9.66 -2.45 10.00
CA ILE A 65 -9.75 -1.32 10.94
C ILE A 65 -8.39 -0.64 11.11
N HIS A 66 -7.29 -1.39 11.13
CA HIS A 66 -5.94 -0.84 11.21
C HIS A 66 -5.50 -0.19 9.90
N ALA A 67 -5.87 -0.74 8.74
CA ALA A 67 -5.69 -0.12 7.44
C ALA A 67 -6.51 1.17 7.33
N GLY A 68 -7.78 1.14 7.74
CA GLY A 68 -8.64 2.32 7.84
C GLY A 68 -8.13 3.36 8.84
N LYS A 69 -7.62 2.95 10.00
CA LYS A 69 -6.93 3.82 10.97
C LYS A 69 -5.63 4.39 10.39
N SER A 70 -4.90 3.61 9.60
CA SER A 70 -3.65 4.06 8.95
C SER A 70 -3.93 5.04 7.83
N ALA A 71 -4.97 4.81 7.03
CA ALA A 71 -5.50 5.77 6.07
C ALA A 71 -5.94 7.05 6.79
N LYS A 72 -6.75 6.94 7.85
CA LYS A 72 -7.16 8.09 8.68
C LYS A 72 -5.97 8.86 9.24
N ASN A 73 -4.93 8.17 9.73
CA ASN A 73 -3.72 8.80 10.23
C ASN A 73 -2.93 9.49 9.11
N LEU A 74 -2.87 8.90 7.91
CA LEU A 74 -2.29 9.51 6.72
C LEU A 74 -3.04 10.80 6.36
N PHE A 75 -4.37 10.75 6.33
CA PHE A 75 -5.26 11.90 6.08
C PHE A 75 -5.07 13.01 7.12
N GLN A 76 -5.05 12.67 8.40
CA GLN A 76 -4.84 13.64 9.49
C GLN A 76 -3.45 14.29 9.41
N ARG A 77 -2.41 13.52 9.06
CA ARG A 77 -1.05 14.05 8.89
C ARG A 77 -0.94 14.96 7.68
N LEU A 78 -1.44 14.53 6.52
CA LEU A 78 -1.47 15.38 5.33
C LEU A 78 -2.27 16.66 5.60
N SER A 79 -3.36 16.59 6.35
CA SER A 79 -4.12 17.78 6.78
C SER A 79 -3.31 18.72 7.66
N LEU A 80 -2.37 18.22 8.47
CA LEU A 80 -1.48 19.05 9.28
C LEU A 80 -0.34 19.65 8.43
N GLU A 81 0.25 18.85 7.53
CA GLU A 81 1.36 19.26 6.66
C GLU A 81 0.94 20.25 5.56
N ILE A 82 -0.34 20.24 5.15
CA ILE A 82 -0.92 21.24 4.25
C ILE A 82 -0.79 22.66 4.81
N LYS A 83 -0.83 22.84 6.14
CA LYS A 83 -0.65 24.16 6.74
C LYS A 83 0.77 24.69 6.58
N SER A 84 1.77 23.81 6.47
CA SER A 84 3.18 24.20 6.32
C SER A 84 3.63 24.35 4.87
N ASP A 85 3.14 23.51 3.95
CA ASP A 85 3.50 23.58 2.52
C ASP A 85 2.35 23.00 1.67
N PRO A 86 1.31 23.82 1.38
CA PRO A 86 0.12 23.34 0.69
C PRO A 86 0.43 22.92 -0.76
N SER A 87 1.37 23.59 -1.44
CA SER A 87 1.80 23.26 -2.80
C SER A 87 2.35 21.84 -2.93
N LYS A 88 3.02 21.34 -1.89
CA LYS A 88 3.59 19.99 -1.88
C LYS A 88 2.62 18.94 -1.36
N HIS A 89 1.80 19.26 -0.35
CA HIS A 89 1.02 18.24 0.38
C HIS A 89 -0.42 18.08 -0.15
N ILE A 90 -1.03 19.12 -0.72
CA ILE A 90 -2.37 19.01 -1.33
C ILE A 90 -2.37 18.02 -2.49
N PRO A 91 -1.43 18.09 -3.46
CA PRO A 91 -1.42 17.14 -4.58
C PRO A 91 -1.26 15.68 -4.14
N LYS A 92 -0.44 15.42 -3.11
CA LYS A 92 -0.28 14.07 -2.53
C LYS A 92 -1.55 13.59 -1.86
N LEU A 93 -2.23 14.46 -1.11
CA LEU A 93 -3.50 14.14 -0.49
C LEU A 93 -4.55 13.77 -1.54
N VAL A 94 -4.65 14.57 -2.60
CA VAL A 94 -5.57 14.29 -3.71
C VAL A 94 -5.22 12.97 -4.37
N ALA A 95 -3.95 12.74 -4.71
CA ALA A 95 -3.49 11.49 -5.33
C ALA A 95 -3.80 10.27 -4.46
N GLY A 96 -3.48 10.31 -3.16
CA GLY A 96 -3.79 9.23 -2.23
C GLY A 96 -5.29 9.01 -2.03
N THR A 97 -6.09 10.08 -2.01
CA THR A 97 -7.56 9.98 -1.90
C THR A 97 -8.16 9.34 -3.15
N LEU A 98 -7.73 9.77 -4.34
CA LEU A 98 -8.17 9.19 -5.60
C LEU A 98 -7.79 7.71 -5.70
N GLY A 99 -6.56 7.38 -5.30
CA GLY A 99 -6.12 5.99 -5.22
C GLY A 99 -6.98 5.16 -4.29
N PHE A 100 -7.29 5.67 -3.10
CA PHE A 100 -8.16 4.99 -2.13
C PHE A 100 -9.55 4.77 -2.69
N LEU A 101 -10.23 5.83 -3.15
CA LEU A 101 -11.61 5.75 -3.62
C LEU A 101 -11.74 4.86 -4.86
N GLY A 102 -10.81 4.99 -5.81
CA GLY A 102 -10.80 4.16 -7.02
C GLY A 102 -10.56 2.68 -6.72
N ALA A 103 -9.79 2.37 -5.67
CA ALA A 103 -9.52 0.99 -5.29
C ALA A 103 -10.51 0.40 -4.30
N SER A 104 -11.15 1.22 -3.46
CA SER A 104 -12.08 0.75 -2.42
C SER A 104 -13.46 0.43 -2.97
N GLY A 105 -13.91 1.09 -4.03
CA GLY A 105 -15.30 1.02 -4.51
C GLY A 105 -16.24 2.03 -3.85
N GLY A 106 -15.78 2.73 -2.82
CA GLY A 106 -16.58 3.68 -2.05
C GLY A 106 -16.71 3.27 -0.58
N PHE A 107 -17.83 3.63 0.03
CA PHE A 107 -18.11 3.39 1.46
C PHE A 107 -18.72 2.01 1.75
N ASP A 108 -19.43 1.45 0.77
CA ASP A 108 -19.91 0.07 0.80
C ASP A 108 -18.83 -0.92 0.40
N GLY A 109 -17.78 -0.45 -0.28
CA GLY A 109 -16.66 -1.30 -0.69
C GLY A 109 -16.92 -2.01 -2.01
N ASP A 110 -17.93 -1.64 -2.78
CA ASP A 110 -18.36 -2.34 -4.01
C ASP A 110 -17.90 -1.58 -5.28
N GLY A 111 -17.48 -2.28 -6.33
CA GLY A 111 -17.12 -1.70 -7.62
C GLY A 111 -15.70 -1.11 -7.71
N GLY A 112 -14.83 -1.39 -6.74
CA GLY A 112 -13.43 -0.97 -6.70
C GLY A 112 -12.53 -1.67 -7.72
N VAL A 113 -11.22 -1.41 -7.64
CA VAL A 113 -10.20 -2.12 -8.44
C VAL A 113 -10.37 -3.65 -8.45
N PRO A 114 -10.61 -4.31 -7.30
CA PRO A 114 -10.82 -5.76 -7.30
C PRO A 114 -12.04 -6.20 -8.11
N ASP A 115 -13.08 -5.37 -8.20
CA ASP A 115 -14.30 -5.65 -8.93
C ASP A 115 -14.24 -5.35 -10.44
N LEU A 116 -13.06 -4.95 -10.95
CA LEU A 116 -12.85 -4.87 -12.40
C LEU A 116 -13.00 -6.24 -13.08
N ASP A 117 -12.97 -7.35 -12.34
CA ASP A 117 -13.29 -8.67 -12.85
C ASP A 117 -14.74 -8.81 -13.35
N PHE A 118 -15.68 -7.97 -12.92
CA PHE A 118 -17.01 -7.90 -13.52
C PHE A 118 -16.98 -7.56 -15.01
N LEU A 119 -15.92 -6.91 -15.52
CA LEU A 119 -15.72 -6.71 -16.96
C LEU A 119 -15.53 -8.03 -17.71
N GLY A 120 -15.04 -9.07 -17.02
CA GLY A 120 -14.99 -10.45 -17.50
C GLY A 120 -16.31 -11.22 -17.31
N GLY A 121 -17.34 -10.58 -16.75
CA GLY A 121 -18.65 -11.13 -16.40
C GLY A 121 -18.77 -11.49 -14.92
N ILE A 122 -20.02 -11.62 -14.44
CA ILE A 122 -20.34 -11.99 -13.04
C ILE A 122 -19.68 -13.31 -12.61
N GLY A 123 -19.42 -14.22 -13.55
CA GLY A 123 -18.74 -15.49 -13.28
C GLY A 123 -17.26 -15.36 -12.92
N ALA A 124 -16.63 -14.21 -13.18
CA ALA A 124 -15.24 -13.91 -12.83
C ALA A 124 -15.10 -13.12 -11.52
N HIS A 125 -16.22 -12.60 -10.98
CA HIS A 125 -16.23 -11.85 -9.73
C HIS A 125 -15.63 -12.66 -8.59
N ARG A 126 -14.70 -12.06 -7.85
CA ARG A 126 -13.85 -12.69 -6.83
C ARG A 126 -12.89 -13.70 -7.47
N SER A 127 -12.13 -13.26 -8.46
CA SER A 127 -10.96 -14.01 -8.95
C SER A 127 -9.77 -13.82 -8.00
N ILE A 128 -8.92 -14.85 -7.86
CA ILE A 128 -7.65 -14.70 -7.12
C ILE A 128 -6.74 -13.63 -7.74
N PHE A 129 -6.90 -13.31 -9.02
CA PHE A 129 -6.09 -12.29 -9.69
C PHE A 129 -6.52 -10.86 -9.31
N THR A 130 -7.79 -10.66 -8.97
CA THR A 130 -8.35 -9.34 -8.69
C THR A 130 -8.59 -9.10 -7.20
N HIS A 131 -9.00 -10.12 -6.45
CA HIS A 131 -9.30 -10.05 -5.03
C HIS A 131 -8.13 -10.47 -4.13
N SER A 132 -6.91 -10.18 -4.56
CA SER A 132 -5.69 -10.52 -3.81
C SER A 132 -4.62 -9.43 -3.94
N ILE A 133 -3.47 -9.67 -3.30
CA ILE A 133 -2.29 -8.83 -3.46
C ILE A 133 -1.81 -8.71 -4.93
N ILE A 134 -2.25 -9.61 -5.82
CA ILE A 134 -1.89 -9.61 -7.23
C ILE A 134 -2.39 -8.34 -7.93
N ALA A 135 -3.62 -7.89 -7.64
CA ALA A 135 -4.13 -6.63 -8.17
C ALA A 135 -3.25 -5.44 -7.76
N GLY A 136 -2.81 -5.42 -6.51
CA GLY A 136 -1.85 -4.44 -5.99
C GLY A 136 -0.48 -4.50 -6.69
N ILE A 137 0.04 -5.71 -6.98
CA ILE A 137 1.29 -5.89 -7.75
C ILE A 137 1.15 -5.30 -9.15
N VAL A 138 0.06 -5.62 -9.85
CA VAL A 138 -0.16 -5.18 -11.23
C VAL A 138 -0.26 -3.66 -11.29
N ILE A 139 -1.09 -3.06 -10.44
CA ILE A 139 -1.29 -1.60 -10.47
C ILE A 139 -0.03 -0.84 -10.09
N GLU A 140 0.66 -1.26 -9.04
CA GLU A 140 1.91 -0.60 -8.65
C GLU A 140 2.97 -0.72 -9.75
N THR A 141 3.03 -1.87 -10.43
CA THR A 141 3.91 -2.04 -11.61
C THR A 141 3.54 -1.02 -12.69
N VAL A 142 2.26 -0.87 -13.01
CA VAL A 142 1.78 0.14 -13.98
C VAL A 142 2.19 1.55 -13.57
N LEU A 143 2.02 1.92 -12.29
CA LEU A 143 2.40 3.25 -11.80
C LEU A 143 3.90 3.52 -11.91
N ILE A 144 4.74 2.55 -11.51
CA ILE A 144 6.20 2.68 -11.61
C ILE A 144 6.63 2.73 -13.09
N SER A 145 6.07 1.87 -13.94
CA SER A 145 6.35 1.86 -15.36
C SER A 145 5.90 3.16 -16.03
N PHE A 146 4.78 3.75 -15.62
CA PHE A 146 4.33 5.06 -16.10
C PHE A 146 5.29 6.19 -15.70
N SER A 147 5.79 6.19 -14.46
CA SER A 147 6.85 7.13 -14.04
C SER A 147 8.09 7.01 -14.92
N ASP A 148 8.53 5.77 -15.17
CA ASP A 148 9.71 5.51 -15.98
C ASP A 148 9.50 5.86 -17.47
N LEU A 149 8.28 5.66 -17.98
CA LEU A 149 7.90 6.08 -19.34
C LEU A 149 8.02 7.59 -19.45
N THR A 150 7.43 8.29 -18.48
CA THR A 150 7.45 9.74 -18.42
C THR A 150 8.88 10.28 -18.42
N LYS A 151 9.77 9.70 -17.59
CA LYS A 151 11.21 10.06 -17.57
C LYS A 151 11.90 9.77 -18.88
N THR A 152 11.53 8.68 -19.54
CA THR A 152 12.07 8.32 -20.85
C THR A 152 11.62 9.33 -21.91
N VAL A 153 10.35 9.72 -21.92
CA VAL A 153 9.82 10.75 -22.83
C VAL A 153 10.52 12.08 -22.58
N TYR A 154 10.56 12.53 -21.32
CA TYR A 154 11.19 13.79 -20.92
C TYR A 154 12.65 13.92 -21.44
N LYS A 155 13.45 12.87 -21.29
CA LYS A 155 14.85 12.83 -21.76
C LYS A 155 15.02 12.99 -23.27
N ASN A 156 13.96 12.74 -24.05
CA ASN A 156 13.97 12.82 -25.50
C ASN A 156 13.20 14.04 -26.04
N LEU A 157 12.73 14.92 -25.15
CA LEU A 157 12.12 16.18 -25.57
C LEU A 157 13.19 17.17 -26.06
N PRO A 158 12.86 18.06 -27.01
CA PRO A 158 13.73 19.14 -27.40
C PRO A 158 14.00 20.08 -26.22
N GLU A 159 15.08 20.87 -26.26
CA GLU A 159 15.38 21.86 -25.21
C GLU A 159 14.22 22.85 -24.99
N GLN A 160 13.49 23.19 -26.05
CA GLN A 160 12.30 24.03 -26.01
C GLN A 160 11.04 23.16 -25.86
N HIS A 161 10.82 22.61 -24.67
CA HIS A 161 9.59 21.91 -24.33
C HIS A 161 8.70 22.70 -23.37
N ASP A 162 7.44 22.31 -23.27
CA ASP A 162 6.47 22.95 -22.38
C ASP A 162 6.81 22.68 -20.89
N GLN A 163 6.68 23.71 -20.05
CA GLN A 163 6.96 23.64 -18.60
C GLN A 163 6.12 22.59 -17.85
N LEU A 164 5.02 22.12 -18.43
CA LEU A 164 4.26 21.00 -17.89
C LEU A 164 5.16 19.77 -17.68
N TRP A 165 6.08 19.51 -18.61
CA TRP A 165 6.99 18.36 -18.54
C TRP A 165 7.99 18.48 -17.39
N ASP A 166 8.54 19.69 -17.16
CA ASP A 166 9.40 19.96 -16.00
C ASP A 166 8.66 19.70 -14.69
N ARG A 167 7.44 20.21 -14.57
CA ARG A 167 6.61 20.05 -13.36
C ARG A 167 6.26 18.59 -13.12
N LEU A 168 5.95 17.87 -14.19
CA LEU A 168 5.54 16.48 -14.12
C LEU A 168 6.74 15.58 -13.76
N ILE A 169 7.97 15.90 -14.18
CA ILE A 169 9.17 15.16 -13.74
C ILE A 169 9.58 15.48 -12.30
N ASN A 170 9.46 16.73 -11.88
CA ASN A 170 9.93 17.19 -10.57
C ASN A 170 9.02 16.75 -9.40
N GLY A 171 7.77 16.37 -9.68
CA GLY A 171 6.80 15.97 -8.65
C GLY A 171 6.23 14.55 -8.76
N ASN A 172 6.53 13.80 -9.83
CA ASN A 172 5.81 12.53 -10.07
C ASN A 172 6.09 11.45 -9.03
N GLU A 173 7.29 11.34 -8.47
CA GLU A 173 7.63 10.21 -7.60
C GLU A 173 6.82 10.23 -6.31
N GLU A 174 6.81 11.37 -5.61
CA GLU A 174 6.08 11.50 -4.36
C GLU A 174 4.56 11.40 -4.56
N LEU A 175 4.05 11.89 -5.71
CA LEU A 175 2.65 11.75 -6.10
C LEU A 175 2.26 10.31 -6.38
N LEU A 176 3.10 9.58 -7.12
CA LEU A 176 2.84 8.17 -7.45
C LEU A 176 2.98 7.27 -6.23
N ILE A 177 3.86 7.60 -5.28
CA ILE A 177 3.93 6.94 -3.98
C ILE A 177 2.62 7.16 -3.21
N ALA A 178 2.14 8.41 -3.12
CA ALA A 178 0.89 8.72 -2.44
C ALA A 178 -0.31 8.01 -3.09
N LEU A 179 -0.38 8.02 -4.43
CA LEU A 179 -1.39 7.29 -5.20
C LEU A 179 -1.33 5.79 -4.92
N SER A 180 -0.15 5.17 -5.00
CA SER A 180 0.04 3.74 -4.74
C SER A 180 -0.32 3.37 -3.31
N GLN A 181 -0.05 4.24 -2.33
CA GLN A 181 -0.47 4.05 -0.94
C GLN A 181 -1.99 4.09 -0.80
N GLY A 182 -2.63 5.08 -1.44
CA GLY A 182 -4.07 5.18 -1.54
C GLY A 182 -4.69 3.89 -2.08
N ILE A 183 -4.17 3.40 -3.21
CA ILE A 183 -4.63 2.17 -3.86
C ILE A 183 -4.47 0.97 -2.94
N SER A 184 -3.29 0.75 -2.33
CA SER A 184 -3.12 -0.36 -1.39
C SER A 184 -4.07 -0.25 -0.18
N ALA A 185 -4.31 0.96 0.35
CA ALA A 185 -5.29 1.15 1.42
C ALA A 185 -6.72 0.87 0.96
N GLY A 186 -7.07 1.23 -0.28
CA GLY A 186 -8.39 0.99 -0.87
C GLY A 186 -8.63 -0.51 -1.12
N ILE A 187 -7.65 -1.23 -1.71
CA ILE A 187 -7.72 -2.70 -1.85
C ILE A 187 -7.83 -3.36 -0.48
N ALA A 188 -7.05 -2.93 0.51
CA ALA A 188 -7.14 -3.46 1.87
C ALA A 188 -8.53 -3.26 2.49
N TYR A 189 -9.16 -2.11 2.23
CA TYR A 189 -10.52 -1.83 2.68
C TYR A 189 -11.54 -2.72 1.98
N HIS A 190 -11.52 -2.75 0.66
CA HIS A 190 -12.40 -3.55 -0.20
C HIS A 190 -12.39 -5.03 0.21
N LEU A 191 -11.20 -5.65 0.23
CA LEU A 191 -11.05 -7.04 0.64
C LEU A 191 -11.45 -7.26 2.10
N GLY A 192 -11.25 -6.26 2.96
CA GLY A 192 -11.71 -6.31 4.35
C GLY A 192 -13.24 -6.37 4.46
N VAL A 193 -13.95 -5.59 3.64
CA VAL A 193 -15.41 -5.60 3.54
C VAL A 193 -15.88 -6.96 3.01
N ASP A 194 -15.34 -7.44 1.89
CA ASP A 194 -15.69 -8.76 1.33
C ASP A 194 -15.43 -9.92 2.28
N ALA A 195 -14.39 -9.81 3.11
CA ALA A 195 -14.06 -10.86 4.07
C ALA A 195 -15.00 -10.88 5.29
N THR A 196 -15.75 -9.79 5.55
CA THR A 196 -16.47 -9.61 6.82
C THR A 196 -17.93 -9.20 6.67
N ILE A 197 -18.21 -8.11 5.94
CA ILE A 197 -19.53 -7.49 5.81
C ILE A 197 -20.29 -8.12 4.63
N ASP A 198 -19.68 -8.13 3.43
CA ASP A 198 -20.22 -8.79 2.23
C ASP A 198 -19.62 -10.19 2.03
N GLY A 199 -19.53 -10.90 3.16
CA GLY A 199 -18.94 -12.23 3.30
C GLY A 199 -19.55 -13.34 2.44
N ASP A 200 -20.61 -13.05 1.69
CA ASP A 200 -21.32 -13.99 0.82
C ASP A 200 -20.70 -13.99 -0.57
N GLY A 201 -19.82 -14.96 -0.84
CA GLY A 201 -19.24 -15.20 -2.15
C GLY A 201 -17.89 -15.90 -2.07
N LEU A 202 -17.69 -16.86 -2.98
CA LEU A 202 -16.51 -17.71 -3.06
C LEU A 202 -15.60 -17.20 -4.17
N TYR A 203 -14.29 -17.38 -4.00
CA TYR A 203 -13.37 -17.34 -5.13
C TYR A 203 -13.82 -18.31 -6.21
N ARG A 204 -13.85 -17.85 -7.47
CA ARG A 204 -14.39 -18.63 -8.60
C ARG A 204 -13.37 -19.52 -9.29
N ASP A 205 -12.08 -19.27 -9.06
CA ASP A 205 -10.96 -19.82 -9.83
C ASP A 205 -9.96 -20.61 -8.99
N LEU A 206 -10.31 -20.98 -7.74
CA LEU A 206 -9.47 -21.86 -6.93
C LEU A 206 -9.47 -23.29 -7.48
N PRO A 207 -8.32 -23.99 -7.40
CA PRO A 207 -8.13 -25.32 -8.01
C PRO A 207 -8.92 -26.44 -7.31
N ALA A 208 -9.49 -26.18 -6.13
CA ALA A 208 -10.32 -27.12 -5.40
C ALA A 208 -11.46 -26.37 -4.66
N PRO A 209 -12.64 -26.99 -4.50
CA PRO A 209 -13.69 -26.43 -3.68
C PRO A 209 -13.25 -26.43 -2.21
N ILE A 210 -13.29 -25.26 -1.58
CA ILE A 210 -12.98 -25.09 -0.16
C ILE A 210 -14.18 -24.45 0.56
N PRO A 211 -14.32 -24.63 1.88
CA PRO A 211 -15.42 -24.01 2.63
C PRO A 211 -15.38 -22.48 2.55
N GLN A 212 -16.55 -21.82 2.67
CA GLN A 212 -16.69 -20.34 2.64
C GLN A 212 -15.68 -19.67 3.60
N GLU A 213 -15.48 -20.27 4.75
CA GLU A 213 -14.55 -19.76 5.76
C GLU A 213 -13.10 -19.73 5.27
N ALA A 214 -12.69 -20.71 4.47
CA ALA A 214 -11.36 -20.75 3.90
C ALA A 214 -11.18 -19.63 2.84
N HIS A 215 -12.22 -19.32 2.06
CA HIS A 215 -12.20 -18.16 1.17
C HIS A 215 -12.05 -16.84 1.96
N GLN A 216 -12.84 -16.67 3.01
CA GLN A 216 -12.77 -15.48 3.87
C GLN A 216 -11.39 -15.30 4.51
N ILE A 217 -10.74 -16.39 4.94
CA ILE A 217 -9.37 -16.34 5.48
C ILE A 217 -8.36 -15.88 4.40
N ILE A 218 -8.48 -16.38 3.18
CA ILE A 218 -7.59 -15.97 2.08
C ILE A 218 -7.81 -14.48 1.76
N ILE A 219 -9.04 -14.02 1.58
CA ILE A 219 -9.37 -12.61 1.32
C ILE A 219 -8.85 -11.73 2.46
N SER A 220 -9.13 -12.11 3.70
CA SER A 220 -8.66 -11.43 4.91
C SER A 220 -7.14 -11.26 4.97
N THR A 221 -6.41 -12.31 4.61
CA THR A 221 -4.94 -12.30 4.63
C THR A 221 -4.39 -11.36 3.55
N ASN A 222 -5.04 -11.32 2.38
CA ASN A 222 -4.70 -10.36 1.33
C ASN A 222 -5.00 -8.92 1.75
N ALA A 223 -6.15 -8.68 2.39
CA ALA A 223 -6.52 -7.37 2.95
C ALA A 223 -5.45 -6.87 3.94
N ALA A 224 -5.03 -7.74 4.87
CA ALA A 224 -4.00 -7.42 5.85
C ALA A 224 -2.64 -7.15 5.21
N ALA A 225 -2.28 -7.90 4.16
CA ALA A 225 -1.02 -7.70 3.44
C ALA A 225 -0.98 -6.37 2.68
N GLU A 226 -2.07 -5.98 2.02
CA GLU A 226 -2.20 -4.67 1.38
C GLU A 226 -2.15 -3.52 2.40
N GLY A 227 -2.81 -3.69 3.54
CA GLY A 227 -2.74 -2.72 4.65
C GLY A 227 -1.30 -2.56 5.17
N ALA A 228 -0.58 -3.66 5.39
CA ALA A 228 0.82 -3.64 5.81
C ALA A 228 1.74 -2.99 4.76
N ASN A 229 1.44 -3.19 3.47
CA ASN A 229 2.17 -2.56 2.37
C ASN A 229 2.02 -1.02 2.37
N CYS A 230 0.81 -0.52 2.63
CA CYS A 230 0.56 0.91 2.81
C CYS A 230 1.39 1.50 3.96
N ILE A 231 1.47 0.81 5.11
CA ILE A 231 2.20 1.29 6.29
C ILE A 231 3.71 1.32 6.01
N GLN A 232 4.28 0.24 5.47
CA GLN A 232 5.73 0.15 5.26
C GLN A 232 6.27 1.12 4.20
N SER A 233 5.48 1.44 3.17
CA SER A 233 5.86 2.46 2.18
C SER A 233 5.88 3.86 2.81
N THR A 234 4.97 4.13 3.75
CA THR A 234 4.94 5.38 4.54
C THR A 234 6.20 5.50 5.41
N ASP A 235 6.61 4.42 6.09
CA ASP A 235 7.81 4.42 6.92
C ASP A 235 9.11 4.55 6.11
N LYS A 236 9.19 3.95 4.92
CA LYS A 236 10.35 4.14 4.03
C LYS A 236 10.44 5.56 3.47
N SER A 237 9.31 6.14 3.04
CA SER A 237 9.25 7.55 2.64
C SER A 237 9.69 8.46 3.79
N ARG A 238 9.29 8.15 5.03
CA ARG A 238 9.70 8.87 6.24
C ARG A 238 11.19 8.71 6.56
N LYS A 239 11.76 7.51 6.41
CA LYS A 239 13.21 7.25 6.63
C LYS A 239 14.09 7.94 5.59
N ASN A 240 13.55 8.20 4.40
CA ASN A 240 14.23 8.91 3.33
C ASN A 240 13.86 10.40 3.26
N ALA A 241 13.03 10.90 4.19
CA ALA A 241 12.67 12.31 4.24
C ALA A 241 13.89 13.12 4.68
N GLN A 242 14.59 13.67 3.69
CA GLN A 242 15.67 14.62 3.87
C GLN A 242 15.04 15.99 4.12
N HIS A 243 15.19 16.51 5.34
CA HIS A 243 14.79 17.88 5.64
C HIS A 243 15.97 18.81 5.38
N LEU A 244 15.82 19.69 4.38
CA LEU A 244 16.78 20.75 4.10
C LEU A 244 16.53 21.93 5.06
N PHE A 245 17.58 22.34 5.76
CA PHE A 245 17.59 23.52 6.62
C PHE A 245 18.57 24.54 6.08
N PRO A 246 18.20 25.82 5.97
CA PRO A 246 19.09 26.86 5.48
C PRO A 246 20.28 27.10 6.43
N THR A 247 20.13 26.81 7.73
CA THR A 247 21.21 26.98 8.71
C THR A 247 21.48 25.70 9.51
N PHE A 248 22.75 25.53 9.91
CA PHE A 248 23.15 24.42 10.79
C PHE A 248 22.43 24.48 12.15
N LYS A 249 22.12 25.69 12.62
CA LYS A 249 21.41 25.93 13.88
C LYS A 249 19.99 25.36 13.84
N GLU A 250 19.28 25.53 12.73
CA GLU A 250 17.96 24.95 12.52
C GLU A 250 18.03 23.43 12.36
N ALA A 251 18.99 22.92 11.58
CA ALA A 251 19.23 21.48 11.44
C ALA A 251 19.50 20.80 12.79
N THR A 252 20.31 21.43 13.66
CA THR A 252 20.60 20.91 14.99
C THR A 252 19.42 21.03 15.96
N ALA A 253 18.61 22.10 15.86
CA ALA A 253 17.38 22.20 16.65
C ALA A 253 16.39 21.09 16.29
N PHE A 254 16.25 20.77 15.00
CA PHE A 254 15.42 19.66 14.53
C PHE A 254 15.99 18.30 14.95
N ALA A 255 17.29 18.06 14.77
CA ALA A 255 17.94 16.80 15.14
C ALA A 255 17.85 16.50 16.64
N LYS A 256 17.85 17.53 17.51
CA LYS A 256 17.68 17.36 18.96
C LYS A 256 16.30 16.80 19.34
N GLN A 257 15.27 17.08 18.55
CA GLN A 257 13.92 16.54 18.75
C GLN A 257 13.78 15.12 18.19
N HIS A 258 14.75 14.65 17.41
CA HIS A 258 14.70 13.39 16.67
C HIS A 258 15.98 12.56 16.91
N PRO A 259 16.09 11.85 18.04
CA PRO A 259 17.27 11.06 18.38
C PRO A 259 17.65 10.07 17.26
N GLY A 260 18.94 9.97 16.95
CA GLY A 260 19.46 9.13 15.86
C GLY A 260 19.56 9.83 14.50
N SER A 261 19.21 11.12 14.41
CA SER A 261 19.36 11.91 13.20
C SER A 261 20.83 12.14 12.80
N LYS A 262 21.12 12.14 11.49
CA LYS A 262 22.41 12.53 10.90
C LYS A 262 22.26 13.85 10.16
N ILE A 263 23.11 14.81 10.47
CA ILE A 263 23.18 16.09 9.76
C ILE A 263 24.31 16.02 8.74
N SER A 264 24.02 16.37 7.49
CA SER A 264 25.00 16.48 6.41
C SER A 264 24.84 17.82 5.68
N ARG A 265 25.85 18.25 4.94
CA ARG A 265 25.76 19.44 4.09
C ARG A 265 25.12 19.05 2.76
N ALA A 266 24.12 19.80 2.30
CA ALA A 266 23.49 19.55 1.00
C ALA A 266 24.54 19.71 -0.12
N LYS A 267 24.56 18.76 -1.06
CA LYS A 267 25.56 18.73 -2.16
C LYS A 267 25.18 19.64 -3.31
N SER A 268 23.88 19.85 -3.54
CA SER A 268 23.32 20.58 -4.69
C SER A 268 22.79 21.97 -4.34
N GLU A 269 22.60 22.29 -3.06
CA GLU A 269 21.99 23.54 -2.60
C GLU A 269 22.66 24.06 -1.31
N PRO A 270 22.68 25.37 -1.05
CA PRO A 270 23.18 25.92 0.21
C PRO A 270 22.24 25.54 1.37
N GLY A 271 22.69 24.60 2.20
CA GLY A 271 21.95 24.20 3.39
C GLY A 271 22.48 22.91 4.02
N PHE A 272 21.73 22.40 4.99
CA PHE A 272 22.02 21.20 5.74
C PHE A 272 20.85 20.23 5.65
N ILE A 273 21.14 18.98 5.31
CA ILE A 273 20.15 17.91 5.27
C ILE A 273 20.19 17.18 6.61
N VAL A 274 19.03 17.00 7.24
CA VAL A 274 18.88 16.08 8.36
C VAL A 274 18.19 14.82 7.86
N GLU A 275 18.89 13.69 7.97
CA GLU A 275 18.37 12.35 7.75
C GLU A 275 17.98 11.74 9.08
N TRP A 276 16.79 11.17 9.17
CA TRP A 276 16.32 10.56 10.40
C TRP A 276 15.58 9.26 10.13
N SER A 277 16.00 8.21 10.83
CA SER A 277 15.31 6.93 10.85
C SER A 277 14.65 6.71 12.20
N ASN A 278 13.32 6.57 12.24
CA ASN A 278 12.68 5.92 13.38
C ASN A 278 13.15 4.46 13.41
N LEU A 279 13.93 4.10 14.43
CA LEU A 279 14.07 2.71 14.84
C LEU A 279 12.79 2.27 15.54
#